data_AF-A0A952GJA5-F1
#
_entry.id   AF-A0A952GJA5-F1
#
_cell.length_a   1.000
_cell.length_b   1.000
_cell.length_c   1.000
_cell.angle_alpha   90.00
_cell.angle_beta   90.00
_cell.angle_gamma   90.00
#
_symmetry.space_group_name_H-M   'P 1'
#
loop_
_entity.id
_entity.type
_entity.pdbx_description
1 polymer ?
#
loop_
_entity_poly.entity_id
_entity_poly.type
_entity_poly.pdbx_seq_one_letter_code
_entity_poly.pdbx_strand_id
1 'polypeptide(L)'
;MRPPLGPVAGARAARDRARSTRRGHRRLVLGRARAPRSRDLLAEPHASSCPHVEYDDRAPHALGGGADLVVVEGGLNDTDQPASAVRAGFRTLIGELSGRSVLVVGPPPAPLRADGARRVDAVLREECARAGVRYLSMADRIFPYLDDDLHLTSAGHRAFGSIVAAAIDG
;
A
#
# COMPACT_ATOMS: atom_id res chain seq x y z
N MET A 1 38.64 47.71 7.68
CA MET A 1 37.80 46.49 7.76
C MET A 1 36.74 46.58 6.65
N ARG A 2 36.41 45.47 6.00
CA ARG A 2 35.85 45.27 4.63
C ARG A 2 34.72 46.20 4.11
N PRO A 3 34.63 46.40 2.78
CA PRO A 3 33.53 47.11 2.11
C PRO A 3 32.35 46.19 1.71
N PRO A 4 31.17 46.74 1.35
CA PRO A 4 30.01 45.97 0.87
C PRO A 4 29.84 46.08 -0.66
N LEU A 5 29.49 44.98 -1.33
CA LEU A 5 28.96 44.98 -2.71
C LEU A 5 28.06 43.75 -2.93
N GLY A 6 26.81 43.97 -3.36
CA GLY A 6 26.06 43.02 -4.20
C GLY A 6 26.53 43.10 -5.67
N PRO A 7 25.84 42.56 -6.69
CA PRO A 7 24.53 41.90 -6.70
C PRO A 7 24.50 40.54 -7.44
N VAL A 8 23.28 40.05 -7.65
CA VAL A 8 22.81 38.78 -8.23
C VAL A 8 22.97 38.70 -9.76
N ALA A 9 23.40 37.54 -10.26
CA ALA A 9 23.20 37.01 -11.63
C ALA A 9 23.42 35.48 -11.52
N GLY A 10 22.70 34.55 -12.14
CA GLY A 10 21.97 34.54 -13.40
C GLY A 10 22.26 33.16 -14.01
N ALA A 11 21.22 32.32 -14.14
CA ALA A 11 21.33 30.96 -14.65
C ALA A 11 21.70 30.91 -16.14
N ARG A 12 22.52 29.92 -16.56
CA ARG A 12 22.17 28.89 -17.56
C ARG A 12 23.39 28.17 -18.18
N ALA A 13 23.24 26.85 -18.22
CA ALA A 13 23.54 25.94 -19.32
C ALA A 13 25.00 25.74 -19.77
N ALA A 14 25.65 24.72 -19.18
CA ALA A 14 26.66 23.93 -19.89
C ALA A 14 25.94 22.80 -20.66
N ARG A 15 26.08 22.81 -21.99
CA ARG A 15 25.63 21.76 -22.91
C ARG A 15 26.80 20.81 -23.13
N ASP A 16 26.72 19.61 -22.59
CA ASP A 16 27.63 18.53 -22.98
C ASP A 16 27.00 17.61 -24.02
N ARG A 17 27.79 17.40 -25.08
CA ARG A 17 27.50 16.52 -26.20
C ARG A 17 28.00 15.12 -25.84
N ALA A 18 27.13 14.12 -25.85
CA ALA A 18 27.54 12.72 -26.01
C ALA A 18 26.69 12.06 -27.08
N ARG A 19 27.35 11.79 -28.21
CA ARG A 19 26.85 11.15 -29.41
C ARG A 19 26.94 9.63 -29.17
N SER A 20 25.81 8.95 -29.03
CA SER A 20 25.75 7.48 -28.91
C SER A 20 25.05 6.89 -30.14
N THR A 21 25.84 6.19 -30.95
CA THR A 21 25.41 5.43 -32.12
C THR A 21 24.95 4.04 -31.68
N ARG A 22 23.67 3.70 -31.87
CA ARG A 22 23.22 2.29 -31.95
C ARG A 22 22.16 2.13 -33.05
N ARG A 23 22.55 1.41 -34.12
CA ARG A 23 21.66 0.78 -35.12
C ARG A 23 21.54 -0.70 -34.78
N GLY A 24 20.36 -1.29 -35.06
CA GLY A 24 20.09 -2.74 -35.04
C GLY A 24 18.86 -3.08 -34.19
N HIS A 25 17.64 -2.83 -34.66
CA HIS A 25 16.71 -3.82 -35.28
C HIS A 25 16.37 -5.00 -34.36
N ARG A 26 15.18 -5.06 -33.74
CA ARG A 26 13.83 -5.43 -34.24
C ARG A 26 13.40 -6.76 -33.59
N ARG A 27 12.34 -6.74 -32.77
CA ARG A 27 11.17 -7.62 -33.00
C ARG A 27 9.92 -7.11 -32.29
N LEU A 28 8.98 -6.70 -33.14
CA LEU A 28 7.57 -6.51 -32.88
C LEU A 28 6.93 -7.90 -32.71
N VAL A 29 6.17 -8.12 -31.64
CA VAL A 29 5.13 -9.17 -31.62
C VAL A 29 3.81 -8.48 -31.33
N LEU A 30 3.02 -8.37 -32.38
CA LEU A 30 1.63 -7.94 -32.38
C LEU A 30 0.79 -9.12 -31.85
N GLY A 31 0.21 -8.98 -30.67
CA GLY A 31 -0.82 -9.88 -30.17
C GLY A 31 -2.17 -9.17 -30.15
N ARG A 32 -2.95 -9.32 -31.22
CA ARG A 32 -4.38 -8.95 -31.22
C ARG A 32 -5.12 -9.91 -30.28
N ALA A 33 -5.71 -9.39 -29.21
CA ALA A 33 -6.83 -10.03 -28.53
C ALA A 33 -8.01 -9.05 -28.49
N ARG A 34 -9.19 -9.59 -28.80
CA ARG A 34 -10.46 -8.91 -29.08
C ARG A 34 -10.93 -8.03 -27.92
N ALA A 35 -11.52 -6.88 -28.25
CA ALA A 35 -12.39 -6.13 -27.35
C ALA A 35 -13.72 -6.85 -27.12
N PRO A 36 -14.21 -6.97 -25.88
CA PRO A 36 -15.64 -7.10 -25.62
C PRO A 36 -16.29 -5.70 -25.61
N ARG A 37 -17.45 -5.62 -26.26
CA ARG A 37 -18.35 -4.47 -26.27
C ARG A 37 -19.22 -4.48 -25.00
N SER A 38 -19.22 -3.35 -24.29
CA SER A 38 -20.32 -2.74 -23.53
C SER A 38 -21.30 -3.65 -22.76
N ARG A 39 -21.27 -3.57 -21.42
CA ARG A 39 -22.36 -3.07 -20.56
C ARG A 39 -21.96 -3.20 -19.07
N ASP A 40 -22.24 -2.14 -18.32
CA ASP A 40 -22.24 -2.02 -16.86
C ASP A 40 -20.89 -2.17 -16.14
N LEU A 41 -20.06 -1.13 -16.22
CA LEU A 41 -19.09 -0.82 -15.16
C LEU A 41 -19.85 -0.17 -14.00
N LEU A 42 -20.50 -0.99 -13.18
CA LEU A 42 -20.67 -0.65 -11.78
C LEU A 42 -19.28 -0.74 -11.17
N ALA A 43 -18.71 0.41 -10.83
CA ALA A 43 -17.51 0.45 -10.02
C ALA A 43 -17.88 -0.07 -8.62
N GLU A 44 -17.48 -1.31 -8.33
CA GLU A 44 -17.54 -1.86 -6.98
C GLU A 44 -16.49 -1.13 -6.11
N PRO A 45 -16.82 -0.77 -4.85
CA PRO A 45 -16.14 0.27 -4.07
C PRO A 45 -14.91 -0.23 -3.31
N HIS A 46 -14.14 -1.16 -3.89
CA HIS A 46 -12.98 -1.74 -3.24
C HIS A 46 -11.72 -1.00 -3.67
N ALA A 47 -11.06 -0.40 -2.67
CA ALA A 47 -9.96 0.56 -2.75
C ALA A 47 -10.36 1.97 -3.22
N SER A 48 -9.78 2.99 -2.58
CA SER A 48 -9.98 4.39 -2.96
C SER A 48 -9.73 4.56 -4.46
N SER A 49 -10.50 5.42 -5.14
CA SER A 49 -10.60 5.62 -6.60
C SER A 49 -9.30 6.05 -7.31
N CYS A 50 -8.22 5.32 -7.14
CA CYS A 50 -6.97 5.49 -7.85
C CYS A 50 -6.89 4.36 -8.89
N PRO A 51 -7.27 4.62 -10.16
CA PRO A 51 -7.08 3.62 -11.20
C PRO A 51 -5.58 3.24 -11.30
N HIS A 52 -5.28 1.94 -11.41
CA HIS A 52 -3.93 1.37 -11.57
C HIS A 52 -3.03 1.32 -10.33
N VAL A 53 -3.58 1.36 -9.10
CA VAL A 53 -2.79 1.15 -7.86
C VAL A 53 -3.34 0.03 -6.97
N GLU A 54 -4.20 -0.80 -7.54
CA GLU A 54 -4.79 -1.94 -6.84
C GLU A 54 -3.70 -2.94 -6.40
N TYR A 55 -4.01 -3.71 -5.35
CA TYR A 55 -3.05 -4.65 -4.75
C TYR A 55 -2.55 -5.69 -5.76
N ASP A 56 -3.43 -6.15 -6.66
CA ASP A 56 -3.14 -7.11 -7.72
C ASP A 56 -2.20 -6.56 -8.81
N ASP A 57 -2.25 -5.26 -9.10
CA ASP A 57 -1.34 -4.58 -10.02
C ASP A 57 0.07 -4.38 -9.40
N ARG A 58 0.16 -4.08 -8.10
CA ARG A 58 1.42 -3.69 -7.44
C ARG A 58 2.20 -4.85 -6.83
N ALA A 59 1.51 -5.86 -6.31
CA ALA A 59 2.14 -6.97 -5.60
C ALA A 59 3.12 -7.76 -6.50
N PRO A 60 2.78 -8.14 -7.75
CA PRO A 60 3.72 -8.86 -8.61
C PRO A 60 5.00 -8.06 -8.91
N HIS A 61 4.89 -6.73 -9.08
CA HIS A 61 6.05 -5.87 -9.33
C HIS A 61 6.95 -5.74 -8.09
N ALA A 62 6.36 -5.53 -6.91
CA ALA A 62 7.10 -5.42 -5.64
C ALA A 62 7.82 -6.73 -5.27
N LEU A 63 7.22 -7.88 -5.61
CA LEU A 63 7.80 -9.20 -5.34
C LEU A 63 8.84 -9.64 -6.38
N GLY A 64 8.85 -9.03 -7.58
CA GLY A 64 9.76 -9.36 -8.67
C GLY A 64 11.24 -9.07 -8.40
N GLY A 65 11.54 -8.21 -7.42
CA GLY A 65 12.90 -7.94 -6.93
C GLY A 65 13.37 -8.85 -5.80
N GLY A 66 12.49 -9.72 -5.28
CA GLY A 66 12.70 -10.45 -4.02
C GLY A 66 12.39 -9.56 -2.82
N ALA A 67 11.32 -9.87 -2.10
CA ALA A 67 11.00 -9.24 -0.83
C ALA A 67 11.26 -10.23 0.30
N ASP A 68 12.12 -9.84 1.25
CA ASP A 68 12.41 -10.64 2.45
C ASP A 68 11.22 -10.64 3.43
N LEU A 69 10.36 -9.62 3.35
CA LEU A 69 9.17 -9.44 4.18
C LEU A 69 8.03 -8.84 3.35
N VAL A 70 6.82 -9.37 3.54
CA VAL A 70 5.58 -8.78 3.02
C VAL A 70 4.81 -8.18 4.19
N VAL A 71 4.52 -6.88 4.13
CA VAL A 71 3.66 -6.18 5.10
C VAL A 71 2.27 -6.02 4.49
N VAL A 72 1.24 -6.54 5.16
CA VAL A 72 -0.15 -6.41 4.72
C VAL A 72 -0.91 -5.55 5.72
N GLU A 73 -1.37 -4.38 5.30
CA GLU A 73 -2.30 -3.54 6.05
C GLU A 73 -3.73 -3.76 5.54
N GLY A 74 -4.67 -4.06 6.43
CA GLY A 74 -6.05 -4.26 6.00
C GLY A 74 -7.06 -4.39 7.14
N GLY A 75 -8.33 -4.59 6.76
CA GLY A 75 -9.45 -4.85 7.67
C GLY A 75 -10.41 -3.68 7.88
N LEU A 76 -10.01 -2.44 7.58
CA LEU A 76 -10.87 -1.27 7.85
C LEU A 76 -12.06 -1.18 6.87
N ASN A 77 -11.95 -1.77 5.69
CA ASN A 77 -13.04 -1.89 4.73
C ASN A 77 -13.96 -3.09 4.97
N ASP A 78 -13.58 -3.98 5.90
CA ASP A 78 -14.33 -5.20 6.19
C ASP A 78 -15.22 -5.06 7.43
N THR A 79 -15.39 -3.84 7.95
CA THR A 79 -16.15 -3.58 9.18
C THR A 79 -17.64 -3.89 9.08
N ASP A 80 -18.18 -3.99 7.87
CA ASP A 80 -19.55 -4.42 7.57
C ASP A 80 -19.64 -5.92 7.21
N GLN A 81 -18.49 -6.58 7.00
CA GLN A 81 -18.43 -7.98 6.65
C GLN A 81 -18.59 -8.89 7.88
N PRO A 82 -19.23 -10.06 7.72
CA PRO A 82 -19.29 -11.06 8.78
C PRO A 82 -17.89 -11.62 9.05
N ALA A 83 -17.62 -12.00 10.31
CA ALA A 83 -16.31 -12.55 10.69
C ALA A 83 -15.89 -13.77 9.85
N SER A 84 -16.84 -14.58 9.38
CA SER A 84 -16.56 -15.72 8.49
C SER A 84 -15.96 -15.29 7.15
N ALA A 85 -16.42 -14.17 6.58
CA ALA A 85 -15.88 -13.62 5.34
C ALA A 85 -14.46 -13.07 5.55
N VAL A 86 -14.23 -12.34 6.65
CA VAL A 86 -12.89 -11.87 7.03
C VAL A 86 -11.91 -13.03 7.18
N ARG A 87 -12.31 -14.10 7.88
CA ARG A 87 -11.48 -15.31 8.04
C ARG A 87 -11.22 -16.00 6.70
N ALA A 88 -12.21 -16.06 5.81
CA ALA A 88 -12.04 -16.65 4.49
C ALA A 88 -11.05 -15.85 3.63
N GLY A 89 -11.20 -14.53 3.58
CA GLY A 89 -10.27 -13.64 2.87
C GLY A 89 -8.83 -13.74 3.41
N PHE A 90 -8.67 -13.75 4.74
CA PHE A 90 -7.37 -13.95 5.37
C PHE A 90 -6.70 -15.27 4.95
N ARG A 91 -7.44 -16.39 4.98
CA ARG A 91 -6.89 -17.70 4.61
C ARG A 91 -6.48 -17.75 3.13
N THR A 92 -7.25 -17.15 2.23
CA THR A 92 -6.88 -17.02 0.82
C THR A 92 -5.58 -16.25 0.67
N LEU A 93 -5.50 -15.06 1.28
CA LEU A 93 -4.30 -14.21 1.26
C LEU A 93 -3.05 -14.93 1.77
N ILE A 94 -3.12 -15.55 2.95
CA ILE A 94 -1.96 -16.26 3.52
C ILE A 94 -1.57 -17.48 2.67
N GLY A 95 -2.54 -18.14 2.04
CA GLY A 95 -2.27 -19.20 1.06
C GLY A 95 -1.44 -18.71 -0.13
N GLU A 96 -1.76 -17.53 -0.67
CA GLU A 96 -1.02 -16.89 -1.78
C GLU A 96 0.37 -16.42 -1.36
N LEU A 97 0.54 -16.03 -0.10
CA LEU A 97 1.82 -15.60 0.48
C LEU A 97 2.64 -16.75 1.10
N SER A 98 2.22 -17.99 0.91
CA SER A 98 2.90 -19.16 1.47
C SER A 98 4.39 -19.20 1.10
N GLY A 99 5.22 -19.52 2.09
CA GLY A 99 6.69 -19.53 1.96
C GLY A 99 7.36 -18.16 2.09
N ARG A 100 6.60 -17.08 2.33
CA ARG A 100 7.13 -15.74 2.59
C ARG A 100 7.05 -15.39 4.08
N SER A 101 7.96 -14.55 4.54
CA SER A 101 7.79 -13.88 5.83
C SER A 101 6.71 -12.80 5.69
N VAL A 102 5.71 -12.84 6.55
CA VAL A 102 4.56 -11.92 6.51
C VAL A 102 4.37 -11.26 7.86
N LEU A 103 4.15 -9.94 7.83
CA LEU A 103 3.63 -9.15 8.94
C LEU A 103 2.26 -8.60 8.54
N VAL A 104 1.22 -8.98 9.27
CA VAL A 104 -0.12 -8.42 9.10
C VAL A 104 -0.32 -7.27 10.08
N VAL A 105 -0.76 -6.12 9.59
CA VAL A 105 -1.06 -4.92 10.36
C VAL A 105 -2.57 -4.74 10.39
N GLY A 106 -3.13 -4.77 11.60
CA GLY A 106 -4.57 -4.57 11.83
C GLY A 106 -5.05 -3.16 11.52
N PRO A 107 -6.37 -2.96 11.39
CA PRO A 107 -6.93 -1.67 11.02
C PRO A 107 -6.73 -0.65 12.14
N PRO A 108 -6.37 0.61 11.81
CA PRO A 108 -6.39 1.67 12.80
C PRO A 108 -7.85 1.99 13.20
N PRO A 109 -8.12 2.41 14.45
CA PRO A 109 -9.47 2.60 14.97
C PRO A 109 -10.05 3.93 14.50
N ALA A 110 -10.33 4.04 13.20
CA ALA A 110 -10.93 5.22 12.60
C ALA A 110 -12.26 5.55 13.30
N PRO A 111 -12.50 6.80 13.74
CA PRO A 111 -13.70 7.15 14.51
C PRO A 111 -15.00 6.70 13.85
N LEU A 112 -15.12 6.87 12.52
CA LEU A 112 -16.29 6.47 11.75
C LEU A 112 -16.58 4.94 11.80
N ARG A 113 -15.56 4.12 12.06
CA ARG A 113 -15.62 2.65 12.00
C ARG A 113 -15.05 1.95 13.24
N ALA A 114 -14.92 2.66 14.36
CA ALA A 114 -14.09 2.22 15.50
C ALA A 114 -14.47 0.83 16.05
N ASP A 115 -15.77 0.57 16.27
CA ASP A 115 -16.24 -0.73 16.79
C ASP A 115 -16.02 -1.86 15.78
N GLY A 116 -16.28 -1.60 14.50
CA GLY A 116 -16.02 -2.55 13.43
C GLY A 116 -14.52 -2.86 13.30
N ALA A 117 -13.66 -1.84 13.40
CA ALA A 117 -12.22 -1.98 13.34
C ALA A 117 -11.70 -2.86 14.49
N ARG A 118 -12.18 -2.63 15.72
CA ARG A 118 -11.85 -3.48 16.89
C ARG A 118 -12.28 -4.94 16.69
N ARG A 119 -13.48 -5.16 16.14
CA ARG A 119 -13.96 -6.53 15.84
C ARG A 119 -13.07 -7.22 14.80
N VAL A 120 -12.75 -6.52 13.71
CA VAL A 120 -11.91 -7.07 12.64
C VAL A 120 -10.49 -7.32 13.14
N ASP A 121 -9.91 -6.43 13.94
CA ASP A 121 -8.61 -6.62 14.60
C ASP A 121 -8.58 -7.94 15.41
N ALA A 122 -9.58 -8.17 16.25
CA ALA A 122 -9.67 -9.40 17.04
C ALA A 122 -9.71 -10.66 16.15
N VAL A 123 -10.48 -10.64 15.06
CA VAL A 123 -10.55 -11.76 14.11
C VAL A 123 -9.21 -11.99 13.43
N LEU A 124 -8.56 -10.94 12.91
CA LEU A 124 -7.27 -11.05 12.23
C LEU A 124 -6.17 -11.52 13.18
N ARG A 125 -6.16 -11.02 14.43
CA ARG A 125 -5.24 -11.46 15.47
C ARG A 125 -5.35 -12.96 15.74
N GLU A 126 -6.57 -13.46 15.88
CA GLU A 126 -6.82 -14.90 16.09
C GLU A 126 -6.35 -15.74 14.90
N GLU A 127 -6.65 -15.33 13.67
CA GLU A 127 -6.25 -16.09 12.48
C GLU A 127 -4.73 -16.06 12.26
N CYS A 128 -4.08 -14.93 12.52
CA CYS A 128 -2.61 -14.85 12.49
C CYS A 128 -1.98 -15.79 13.51
N ALA A 129 -2.51 -15.82 14.74
CA ALA A 129 -2.03 -16.73 15.78
C ALA A 129 -2.20 -18.20 15.37
N ARG A 130 -3.32 -18.57 14.72
CA ARG A 130 -3.55 -19.93 14.19
C ARG A 130 -2.61 -20.29 13.04
N ALA A 131 -2.29 -19.33 12.18
CA ALA A 131 -1.42 -19.53 11.02
C ALA A 131 0.08 -19.41 11.34
N GLY A 132 0.46 -19.00 12.56
CA GLY A 132 1.85 -18.72 12.92
C GLY A 132 2.42 -17.47 12.22
N VAL A 133 1.57 -16.52 11.83
CA VAL A 133 1.94 -15.29 11.13
C VAL A 133 2.09 -14.14 12.14
N ARG A 134 3.09 -13.26 11.94
CA ARG A 134 3.28 -12.08 12.79
C ARG A 134 2.10 -11.12 12.63
N TYR A 135 1.59 -10.61 13.74
CA TYR A 135 0.48 -9.65 13.77
C TYR A 135 0.83 -8.41 14.60
N LEU A 136 0.52 -7.23 14.05
CA LEU A 136 0.62 -5.95 14.71
C LEU A 136 -0.77 -5.32 14.80
N SER A 137 -1.31 -5.23 16.02
CA SER A 137 -2.57 -4.54 16.27
C SER A 137 -2.40 -3.03 16.28
N MET A 138 -3.35 -2.34 15.67
CA MET A 138 -3.48 -0.88 15.73
C MET A 138 -4.68 -0.43 16.56
N ALA A 139 -5.53 -1.35 17.02
CA ALA A 139 -6.86 -1.07 17.58
C ALA A 139 -6.87 -0.15 18.83
N ASP A 140 -5.78 -0.16 19.61
CA ASP A 140 -5.64 0.67 20.82
C ASP A 140 -4.75 1.91 20.60
N ARG A 141 -4.36 2.18 19.35
CA ARG A 141 -3.54 3.34 19.00
C ARG A 141 -4.41 4.56 18.74
N ILE A 142 -3.87 5.73 19.04
CA ILE A 142 -4.53 7.01 18.79
C ILE A 142 -3.83 7.67 17.62
N PHE A 143 -4.60 8.06 16.61
CA PHE A 143 -4.09 8.76 15.44
C PHE A 143 -4.88 10.04 15.16
N PRO A 144 -4.23 11.09 14.63
CA PRO A 144 -4.95 12.23 14.08
C PRO A 144 -5.52 11.90 12.70
N TYR A 145 -6.85 12.00 12.59
CA TYR A 145 -7.66 11.79 11.39
C TYR A 145 -8.02 13.12 10.71
N LEU A 146 -8.35 13.04 9.42
CA LEU A 146 -9.03 14.11 8.69
C LEU A 146 -10.46 14.27 9.23
N ASP A 147 -11.12 15.36 8.83
CA ASP A 147 -12.49 15.69 9.22
C ASP A 147 -13.54 14.68 8.72
N ASP A 148 -13.15 13.72 7.88
CA ASP A 148 -14.01 12.62 7.44
C ASP A 148 -14.08 11.45 8.42
N ASP A 149 -13.38 11.55 9.55
CA ASP A 149 -13.33 10.55 10.62
C ASP A 149 -12.86 9.16 10.14
N LEU A 150 -12.22 9.09 8.98
CA LEU A 150 -11.84 7.83 8.33
C LEU A 150 -10.36 7.80 7.94
N HIS A 151 -9.89 8.83 7.24
CA HIS A 151 -8.54 8.87 6.69
C HIS A 151 -7.58 9.57 7.65
N LEU A 152 -6.33 9.10 7.69
CA LEU A 152 -5.30 9.71 8.53
C LEU A 152 -4.85 11.05 7.95
N THR A 153 -4.53 11.99 8.83
CA THR A 153 -3.73 13.16 8.44
C THR A 153 -2.32 12.73 8.04
N SER A 154 -1.53 13.64 7.45
CA SER A 154 -0.09 13.37 7.24
C SER A 154 0.66 13.10 8.55
N ALA A 155 0.24 13.68 9.68
CA ALA A 155 0.80 13.37 10.98
C ALA A 155 0.39 11.96 11.46
N GLY A 156 -0.85 11.56 11.18
CA GLY A 156 -1.37 10.23 11.46
C GLY A 156 -0.61 9.16 10.69
N HIS A 157 -0.38 9.37 9.39
CA HIS A 157 0.43 8.47 8.57
C HIS A 157 1.88 8.34 9.08
N ARG A 158 2.50 9.44 9.54
CA ARG A 158 3.85 9.36 10.15
C ARG A 158 3.85 8.52 11.42
N ALA A 159 2.86 8.71 12.30
CA ALA A 159 2.73 7.92 13.52
C ALA A 159 2.51 6.44 13.22
N PHE A 160 1.58 6.13 12.30
CA PHE A 160 1.31 4.77 11.85
C PHE A 160 2.57 4.11 11.28
N GLY A 161 3.24 4.77 10.32
CA GLY A 161 4.46 4.26 9.70
C GLY A 161 5.60 4.04 10.70
N SER A 162 5.73 4.88 11.72
CA SER A 162 6.76 4.72 12.77
C SER A 162 6.54 3.47 13.61
N ILE A 163 5.27 3.14 13.91
CA ILE A 163 4.92 1.92 14.65
C ILE A 163 5.19 0.68 13.79
N VAL A 164 4.82 0.71 12.51
CA VAL A 164 5.09 -0.38 11.58
C VAL A 164 6.59 -0.60 11.40
N ALA A 165 7.37 0.47 11.20
CA ALA A 165 8.82 0.39 11.07
C ALA A 165 9.48 -0.26 12.30
N ALA A 166 9.10 0.18 13.50
CA ALA A 166 9.60 -0.41 14.75
C ALA A 166 9.25 -1.90 14.87
N ALA A 167 8.09 -2.33 14.34
CA ALA A 167 7.69 -3.73 14.32
C ALA A 167 8.37 -4.56 13.22
N ILE A 168 9.02 -3.94 12.24
CA ILE A 168 9.84 -4.63 11.23
C ILE A 168 11.24 -4.86 11.79
N ASP A 169 11.80 -3.87 12.49
CA ASP A 169 13.17 -3.89 13.02
C ASP A 169 13.34 -4.78 14.27
N GLY A 170 12.25 -5.18 14.92
CA GLY A 170 12.21 -6.09 16.08
C GLY A 170 11.91 -7.54 15.71
#